data_AF-A0A662KT45-F1
#
_entry.id   AF-A0A662KT45-F1
#
_cell.length_a   1.000
_cell.length_b   1.000
_cell.length_c   1.000
_cell.angle_alpha   90.00
_cell.angle_beta   90.00
_cell.angle_gamma   90.00
#
_symmetry.space_group_name_H-M   'P 1'
#
loop_
_entity.id
_entity.type
_entity.pdbx_description
1 polymer ?
#
loop_
_entity_poly.entity_id
_entity_poly.type
_entity_poly.pdbx_seq_one_letter_code
_entity_poly.pdbx_strand_id
1 'polypeptide(L)'
;MQEIINRAVKAVLEKKKKVFPVHVNRISQLGSPCLRYLYYLRTAWDKQQLPEDSLQGRFETGNHLEGVIDTIVQEVGEASEPQWRIVGQQMP
;
A
#
# COMPACT_ATOMS: atom_id res chain seq x y z
N MET A 1 4.23 -9.77 -28.50
CA MET A 1 4.50 -10.46 -27.21
C MET A 1 4.30 -9.52 -26.02
N GLN A 2 4.99 -8.37 -25.97
CA GLN A 2 4.85 -7.39 -24.88
C GLN A 2 3.41 -6.89 -24.65
N GLU A 3 2.65 -6.66 -25.71
CA GLU A 3 1.28 -6.15 -25.64
C GLU A 3 0.29 -7.15 -24.99
N ILE A 4 0.49 -8.44 -25.27
CA ILE A 4 -0.31 -9.53 -24.67
C ILE A 4 -0.03 -9.61 -23.18
N ILE A 5 1.24 -9.51 -22.78
CA ILE A 5 1.67 -9.49 -21.38
C ILE A 5 1.05 -8.29 -20.66
N ASN A 6 1.15 -7.09 -21.24
CA ASN A 6 0.59 -5.88 -20.65
C ASN A 6 -0.93 -6.00 -20.44
N ARG A 7 -1.65 -6.59 -21.40
CA ARG A 7 -3.10 -6.81 -21.28
C ARG A 7 -3.43 -7.81 -20.17
N ALA A 8 -2.68 -8.90 -20.06
CA ALA A 8 -2.86 -9.89 -19.01
C ALA A 8 -2.59 -9.29 -17.62
N VAL A 9 -1.50 -8.54 -17.48
CA VAL A 9 -1.14 -7.83 -16.24
C VAL A 9 -2.25 -6.86 -15.84
N LYS A 10 -2.73 -6.03 -16.78
CA LYS A 10 -3.82 -5.08 -16.51
C LYS A 10 -5.09 -5.80 -16.05
N ALA A 11 -5.46 -6.91 -16.69
CA ALA A 11 -6.64 -7.68 -16.29
C ALA A 11 -6.51 -8.27 -14.87
N VAL A 12 -5.30 -8.65 -14.43
CA VAL A 12 -5.04 -9.12 -13.07
C VAL A 12 -5.15 -7.96 -12.07
N LEU A 13 -4.53 -6.81 -12.38
CA LEU A 13 -4.57 -5.64 -11.51
C LEU A 13 -6.00 -5.12 -11.32
N GLU A 14 -6.78 -4.97 -12.39
CA GLU A 14 -8.17 -4.53 -12.33
C GLU A 14 -9.05 -5.42 -11.44
N LYS A 15 -8.84 -6.74 -11.45
CA LYS A 15 -9.57 -7.66 -10.57
C LYS A 15 -9.22 -7.49 -9.08
N LYS A 16 -8.02 -6.99 -8.78
CA LYS A 16 -7.53 -6.79 -7.41
C LYS A 16 -7.87 -5.41 -6.84
N LYS A 17 -8.01 -4.40 -7.70
CA LYS A 17 -8.38 -3.04 -7.28
C LYS A 17 -9.71 -3.05 -6.54
N LYS A 18 -9.71 -2.57 -5.31
CA LYS A 18 -10.91 -2.45 -4.47
C LYS A 18 -10.80 -1.21 -3.61
N VAL A 19 -11.94 -0.55 -3.40
CA VAL A 19 -12.10 0.38 -2.28
C VAL A 19 -12.76 -0.36 -1.14
N PHE A 20 -12.21 -0.21 0.06
CA PHE A 20 -12.72 -0.85 1.27
C PHE A 20 -13.41 0.18 2.17
N PRO A 21 -14.46 -0.23 2.91
CA PRO A 21 -15.07 0.63 3.91
C PRO A 21 -14.04 1.06 4.95
N VAL A 22 -14.09 2.32 5.34
CA VAL A 22 -13.22 2.91 6.36
C VAL A 22 -14.06 3.64 7.41
N HIS A 23 -13.77 3.36 8.68
CA HIS A 23 -14.42 4.03 9.81
C HIS A 23 -13.64 5.29 10.26
N VAL A 24 -12.36 5.38 9.91
CA VAL A 24 -11.46 6.52 10.14
C VAL A 24 -10.73 6.92 8.85
N ASN A 25 -10.18 8.12 8.78
CA ASN A 25 -9.35 8.52 7.65
C ASN A 25 -8.05 7.72 7.60
N ARG A 26 -7.57 7.46 6.39
CA ARG A 26 -6.28 6.80 6.17
C ARG A 26 -5.15 7.78 6.46
N ILE A 27 -3.98 7.26 6.85
CA ILE A 27 -2.80 8.09 7.12
C ILE A 27 -2.37 8.91 5.91
N SER A 28 -2.59 8.42 4.69
CA SER A 28 -2.34 9.15 3.44
C SER A 28 -3.19 10.41 3.26
N GLN A 29 -4.25 10.57 4.07
CA GLN A 29 -5.15 11.73 4.06
C GLN A 29 -4.77 12.76 5.14
N LEU A 30 -3.75 12.45 5.95
CA LEU A 30 -3.24 13.34 6.98
C LEU A 30 -2.76 14.66 6.36
N GLY A 31 -3.15 15.78 6.97
CA GLY A 31 -2.78 17.12 6.49
C GLY A 31 -3.76 17.73 5.49
N SER A 32 -4.82 17.04 5.08
CA SER A 32 -5.86 17.67 4.27
C SER A 32 -6.58 18.78 5.06
N PRO A 33 -6.62 20.03 4.57
CA PRO A 33 -7.23 21.15 5.31
C PRO A 33 -8.77 21.12 5.27
N CYS A 34 -9.36 20.34 4.36
CA CYS A 34 -10.80 20.33 4.15
C CYS A 34 -11.48 19.21 4.94
N LEU A 35 -12.08 19.56 6.07
CA LEU A 35 -12.83 18.62 6.91
C LEU A 35 -14.00 17.95 6.17
N ARG A 36 -14.67 18.67 5.26
CA ARG A 36 -15.78 18.12 4.46
C ARG A 36 -15.30 17.03 3.50
N TYR A 37 -14.13 17.20 2.92
CA TYR A 37 -13.49 16.17 2.08
C TYR A 37 -13.13 14.93 2.91
N LEU A 38 -12.51 15.13 4.08
CA LEU A 38 -12.19 14.02 5.00
C LEU A 38 -13.44 13.27 5.46
N TYR A 39 -14.54 13.97 5.73
CA TYR A 39 -15.83 13.37 6.03
C TYR A 39 -16.38 12.56 4.84
N TYR A 40 -16.39 13.15 3.64
CA TYR A 40 -16.83 12.49 2.41
C TYR A 40 -16.10 11.17 2.16
N LEU A 41 -14.77 11.15 2.37
CA LEU A 41 -13.95 9.95 2.20
C LEU A 41 -14.36 8.79 3.12
N ARG A 42 -14.98 9.07 4.27
CA ARG A 42 -15.48 8.04 5.20
C ARG A 42 -16.90 7.62 4.87
N THR A 43 -17.79 8.58 4.60
CA THR A 43 -19.22 8.30 4.42
C THR A 43 -19.60 7.81 3.03
N ALA A 44 -18.84 8.21 2.01
CA ALA A 44 -19.05 7.84 0.62
C ALA A 44 -17.79 7.15 0.07
N TRP A 45 -17.25 6.21 0.84
CA TRP A 45 -16.03 5.48 0.51
C TRP A 45 -16.17 4.69 -0.80
N ASP A 46 -17.36 4.17 -1.06
CA ASP A 46 -17.73 3.40 -2.26
C ASP A 46 -17.70 4.23 -3.54
N LYS A 47 -17.81 5.56 -3.42
CA LYS A 47 -17.77 6.50 -4.54
C LYS A 47 -16.36 6.98 -4.90
N GLN A 48 -15.33 6.48 -4.21
CA GLN A 48 -13.95 6.84 -4.51
C GLN A 48 -13.49 6.17 -5.80
N GLN A 49 -12.59 6.86 -6.51
CA GLN A 49 -11.92 6.28 -7.66
C GLN A 49 -11.07 5.08 -7.23
N LEU A 50 -11.10 4.03 -8.04
CA LEU A 50 -10.20 2.89 -7.87
C LEU A 50 -8.74 3.34 -8.01
N PRO A 51 -7.79 2.72 -7.29
CA PRO A 51 -6.39 3.07 -7.42
C PRO A 51 -5.88 2.84 -8.84
N GLU A 52 -4.90 3.64 -9.24
CA GLU A 52 -4.22 3.47 -10.53
C GLU A 52 -3.49 2.12 -10.60
N ASP A 53 -3.30 1.58 -11.81
CA ASP A 53 -2.61 0.30 -12.04
C ASP A 53 -1.23 0.27 -11.39
N SER A 54 -0.48 1.38 -11.51
CA SER A 54 0.85 1.52 -10.93
C SER A 54 0.84 1.48 -9.41
N LEU A 55 -0.17 2.10 -8.78
CA LEU A 55 -0.31 2.11 -7.33
C LEU A 55 -0.69 0.72 -6.80
N GLN A 56 -1.63 0.05 -7.46
CA GLN A 56 -1.99 -1.33 -7.11
C GLN A 56 -0.78 -2.27 -7.29
N GLY A 57 -0.03 -2.12 -8.39
CA GLY A 57 1.18 -2.92 -8.62
C GLY A 57 2.22 -2.74 -7.53
N ARG A 58 2.49 -1.50 -7.10
CA ARG A 58 3.40 -1.22 -5.97
C ARG A 58 2.93 -1.83 -4.67
N PHE A 59 1.63 -1.75 -4.38
CA PHE A 59 1.05 -2.33 -3.17
C PHE A 59 1.20 -3.85 -3.15
N GLU A 60 0.84 -4.53 -4.25
CA GLU A 60 0.98 -5.98 -4.34
C GLU A 60 2.45 -6.42 -4.20
N THR A 61 3.37 -5.76 -4.91
CA THR A 61 4.80 -6.05 -4.79
C THR A 61 5.29 -5.85 -3.35
N GLY A 62 4.88 -4.76 -2.69
CA GLY A 62 5.20 -4.52 -1.29
C GLY A 62 4.77 -5.67 -0.39
N ASN A 63 3.51 -6.12 -0.50
CA ASN A 63 2.99 -7.24 0.29
C ASN A 63 3.78 -8.55 0.08
N HIS A 64 4.30 -8.80 -1.14
CA HIS A 64 5.10 -10.01 -1.40
C HIS A 64 6.53 -9.88 -0.88
N LEU A 65 7.07 -8.67 -0.84
CA LEU A 65 8.44 -8.41 -0.35
C LEU A 65 8.52 -8.25 1.16
N GLU A 66 7.42 -7.90 1.84
CA GLU A 66 7.40 -7.58 3.27
C GLU A 66 8.09 -8.66 4.12
N GLY A 67 7.69 -9.94 3.97
CA GLY A 67 8.31 -11.04 4.74
C GLY A 67 9.80 -11.27 4.44
N VAL A 68 10.22 -11.01 3.19
CA VAL A 68 11.64 -11.11 2.82
C VAL A 68 12.44 -9.97 3.46
N ILE A 69 11.90 -8.75 3.43
CA ILE A 69 12.51 -7.57 4.04
C ILE A 69 12.60 -7.76 5.56
N ASP A 70 11.55 -8.26 6.21
CA ASP A 70 11.54 -8.54 7.64
C ASP A 70 12.66 -9.51 8.03
N THR A 71 12.81 -10.60 7.26
CA THR A 71 13.87 -11.59 7.49
C THR A 71 15.26 -10.95 7.34
N ILE A 72 15.48 -10.17 6.29
CA ILE A 72 16.74 -9.47 6.06
C ILE A 72 17.05 -8.49 7.20
N VAL A 73 16.06 -7.71 7.65
CA VAL A 73 16.26 -6.75 8.74
C VAL A 73 16.57 -7.47 10.05
N GLN A 74 15.96 -8.63 10.33
CA GLN A 74 16.25 -9.41 11.52
C GLN A 74 17.64 -10.05 11.49
N GLU A 75 18.10 -10.55 10.34
CA GLU A 75 19.37 -11.26 10.21
C GLU A 75 20.58 -10.32 10.15
N VAL A 76 20.47 -9.21 9.41
CA VAL A 76 21.62 -8.34 9.11
C VAL A 76 21.41 -6.88 9.48
N GLY A 77 20.21 -6.47 9.91
CA GLY A 77 19.89 -5.06 10.16
C GLY A 77 20.71 -4.42 11.29
N GLU A 78 21.03 -5.17 12.36
CA GLU A 78 21.88 -4.65 13.44
C GLU A 78 23.35 -4.50 13.02
N ALA A 79 23.81 -5.38 12.12
CA ALA A 79 25.17 -5.39 11.61
C ALA A 79 25.36 -4.51 10.36
N SER A 80 24.30 -3.92 9.81
CA SER A 80 24.37 -3.07 8.63
C SER A 80 24.83 -1.64 8.96
N GLU A 81 25.45 -0.96 7.98
CA GLU A 81 25.80 0.46 8.08
C GLU A 81 25.08 1.26 6.98
N PRO A 82 24.13 2.16 7.32
CA PRO A 82 23.58 2.40 8.65
C PRO A 82 22.75 1.19 9.15
N GLN A 83 22.57 1.10 10.47
CA GLN A 83 21.76 0.05 11.07
C GLN A 83 20.31 0.15 10.61
N TRP A 84 19.77 -0.95 10.09
CA TRP A 84 18.40 -1.02 9.64
C TRP A 84 17.52 -1.56 10.78
N ARG A 85 16.41 -0.87 11.02
CA ARG A 85 15.37 -1.32 11.95
C ARG A 85 13.99 -1.01 11.38
N ILE A 86 13.02 -1.90 11.62
CA ILE A 86 11.62 -1.63 11.33
C ILE A 86 11.08 -0.72 12.42
N VAL A 87 10.64 0.48 12.04
CA VAL A 87 10.07 1.44 12.99
C VAL A 87 8.67 0.98 13.39
N GLY A 88 8.41 0.86 14.69
CA GLY A 88 7.09 0.54 15.23
C GLY A 88 6.86 -0.92 15.60
N GLN A 89 7.82 -1.82 15.37
CA GLN A 89 7.83 -3.11 16.05
C GLN A 89 8.30 -2.90 17.51
N GLN A 90 7.53 -3.37 18.49
CA GLN A 90 8.04 -3.56 19.84
C GLN A 90 9.04 -4.72 19.79
N MET A 91 10.28 -4.49 20.25
CA MET A 91 11.18 -5.60 20.56
C MET A 91 10.52 -6.46 21.65
N PRO A 92 10.62 -7.80 21.56
CA PRO A 92 10.18 -8.66 22.65
C PRO A 92 10.90 -8.34 23.97
#